data_AF-A0A235IED7-F1
#
_entry.id   AF-A0A235IED7-F1
#
_cell.length_a   1.000
_cell.length_b   1.000
_cell.length_c   1.000
_cell.angle_alpha   90.00
_cell.angle_beta   90.00
_cell.angle_gamma   90.00
#
_symmetry.space_group_name_H-M   'P 1'
#
loop_
_entity.id
_entity.type
_entity.pdbx_description
1 polymer ?
#
loop_
_entity_poly.entity_id
_entity_poly.type
_entity_poly.pdbx_seq_one_letter_code
_entity_poly.pdbx_strand_id
1 'polypeptide(L)'
;MPANRCPNPSCEYFNRALPNNAKVCPWCSTPLGNVVSPTPQTPSQPPPIQQQPSQPPVQYQRPPTEQPNYQAPQQAPIDYSTVYQPRVSYQPTPPVYTPPPQRAPALKLIHTTGREFHLVGEGGYIGRRSQSPGIAPPEIDLTGIPSEGIVSRRHARVDWDWSQNSYMIVDMSTNGIYLNNNPLTPGMQYRLLNGDSLRFGQDNLVNFTIYVV
;
A
#
# COMPACT_ATOMS: atom_id res chain seq x y z
N MET A 1 30.07 28.99 13.46
CA MET A 1 29.92 27.75 12.68
C MET A 1 28.79 28.01 11.68
N PRO A 2 29.05 28.05 10.36
CA PRO A 2 28.00 28.33 9.37
C PRO A 2 27.00 27.17 9.36
N ALA A 3 25.73 27.44 9.63
CA ALA A 3 24.67 26.44 9.55
C ALA A 3 24.38 26.13 8.08
N ASN A 4 24.40 24.85 7.70
CA ASN A 4 24.01 24.41 6.36
C ASN A 4 22.53 24.76 6.13
N ARG A 5 22.21 25.36 4.99
CA ARG A 5 20.84 25.74 4.58
C ARG A 5 20.44 24.97 3.33
N CYS A 6 19.15 24.70 3.16
CA CYS A 6 18.65 24.01 1.98
C CYS A 6 18.62 24.97 0.76
N PRO A 7 19.26 24.62 -0.37
CA PRO A 7 19.26 25.45 -1.58
C PRO A 7 18.02 25.28 -2.46
N ASN A 8 17.12 24.32 -2.17
CA ASN A 8 15.96 24.03 -3.00
C ASN A 8 14.76 24.93 -2.67
N PRO A 9 14.32 25.84 -3.57
CA PRO A 9 13.21 26.78 -3.33
C PRO A 9 11.84 26.11 -3.25
N SER A 10 11.70 24.86 -3.70
CA SER A 10 10.47 24.08 -3.59
C SER A 10 10.40 23.27 -2.30
N CYS A 11 11.40 23.37 -1.43
CA CYS A 11 11.40 22.72 -0.12
C CYS A 11 10.78 23.63 0.94
N GLU A 12 9.91 23.09 1.78
CA GLU A 12 9.31 23.81 2.91
C GLU A 12 10.35 24.33 3.93
N TYR A 13 11.56 23.72 3.91
CA TYR A 13 12.71 24.12 4.72
C TYR A 13 13.72 24.99 3.96
N PHE A 14 13.33 25.56 2.82
CA PHE A 14 14.14 26.51 2.08
C PHE A 14 14.60 27.66 3.00
N ASN A 15 15.91 27.90 3.02
CA ASN A 15 16.55 28.93 3.84
C ASN A 15 16.49 28.75 5.38
N ARG A 16 15.99 27.60 5.89
CA ARG A 16 16.04 27.27 7.33
C ARG A 16 17.37 26.61 7.70
N ALA A 17 17.82 26.83 8.94
CA ALA A 17 19.04 26.22 9.47
C ALA A 17 18.81 24.72 9.69
N LEU A 18 19.67 23.88 9.10
CA LEU A 18 19.66 22.43 9.27
C LEU A 18 20.64 22.02 10.39
N PRO A 19 20.46 20.82 10.99
CA PRO A 19 21.40 20.31 11.98
C PRO A 19 22.82 20.25 11.44
N ASN A 20 23.78 20.65 12.27
CA ASN A 20 25.20 20.70 11.95
C ASN A 20 25.73 19.27 11.73
N ASN A 21 25.74 18.82 10.47
CA ASN A 21 26.39 17.62 9.88
C ASN A 21 25.57 17.04 8.71
N ALA A 22 24.36 17.57 8.44
CA ALA A 22 23.51 17.06 7.37
C ALA A 22 24.20 17.24 6.01
N LYS A 23 24.50 16.13 5.33
CA LYS A 23 24.99 16.09 3.94
C LYS A 23 23.86 16.15 2.90
N VAL A 24 22.62 15.92 3.35
CA VAL A 24 21.42 15.89 2.53
C VAL A 24 20.29 16.48 3.36
N CYS A 25 19.41 17.27 2.73
CA CYS A 25 18.24 17.82 3.40
C CYS A 25 17.24 16.67 3.71
N PRO A 26 16.81 16.47 4.97
CA PRO A 26 15.92 15.38 5.34
C PRO A 26 14.47 15.55 4.82
N TRP A 27 14.11 16.74 4.32
CA TRP A 27 12.74 17.06 3.87
C TRP A 27 12.56 16.98 2.35
N CYS A 28 13.60 17.27 1.58
CA CYS A 28 13.55 17.24 0.12
C CYS A 28 14.66 16.40 -0.52
N SER A 29 15.45 15.69 0.29
CA SER A 29 16.59 14.87 -0.14
C SER A 29 17.62 15.60 -1.00
N THR A 30 17.64 16.94 -0.97
CA THR A 30 18.59 17.73 -1.75
C THR A 30 19.99 17.67 -1.11
N PRO A 31 21.05 17.34 -1.86
CA PRO A 31 22.41 17.26 -1.32
C PRO A 31 22.89 18.65 -0.87
N LEU A 32 23.44 18.70 0.34
CA LEU A 32 24.00 19.88 0.98
C LEU A 32 25.52 19.81 0.84
N GLY A 33 26.00 20.33 -0.28
CA GLY A 33 27.42 20.44 -0.59
C GLY A 33 27.58 21.46 -1.69
N ASN A 34 28.75 22.11 -1.76
CA ASN A 34 29.10 23.01 -2.85
C ASN A 34 29.08 22.25 -4.17
N VAL A 35 27.92 22.22 -4.82
CA VAL A 35 27.79 21.87 -6.22
C VAL A 35 28.38 23.03 -7.01
N VAL A 36 29.62 22.84 -7.45
CA VAL A 36 30.15 23.57 -8.60
C VAL A 36 29.16 23.31 -9.73
N SER A 37 28.50 24.36 -10.19
CA SER A 37 27.58 24.32 -11.32
C SER A 37 28.28 23.71 -12.53
N PRO A 38 27.82 22.60 -13.12
CA PRO A 38 28.14 22.33 -14.50
C PRO A 38 27.42 23.37 -15.35
N THR A 39 28.21 24.09 -16.13
CA THR A 39 27.83 25.03 -17.20
C THR A 39 26.66 24.49 -18.04
N PRO A 40 25.74 25.34 -18.53
CA PRO A 40 24.67 24.90 -19.42
C PRO A 40 25.26 24.28 -20.70
N GLN A 41 25.10 22.97 -20.85
CA GLN A 41 25.42 22.27 -22.10
C GLN A 41 24.23 22.43 -23.05
N THR A 42 24.53 22.97 -24.22
CA THR A 42 23.74 23.05 -25.44
C THR A 42 23.03 21.71 -25.72
N PRO A 43 21.79 21.70 -26.27
CA PRO A 43 21.09 20.46 -26.60
C PRO A 43 21.90 19.61 -27.58
N SER A 44 22.45 18.51 -27.08
CA SER A 44 23.09 17.48 -27.88
C SER A 44 22.01 16.69 -28.63
N GLN A 45 22.18 16.61 -29.95
CA GLN A 45 21.37 15.77 -30.82
C GLN A 45 21.32 14.32 -30.30
N PRO A 46 20.19 13.61 -30.49
CA PRO A 46 20.13 12.18 -30.24
C PRO A 46 21.19 11.47 -31.11
N PRO A 47 21.90 10.47 -30.56
CA PRO A 47 22.85 9.70 -31.35
C PRO A 47 22.11 8.97 -32.50
N PRO A 48 22.76 8.77 -33.66
CA PRO A 48 22.20 7.94 -34.71
C PRO A 48 21.96 6.53 -34.16
N ILE A 49 20.75 6.03 -34.39
CA ILE A 49 20.35 4.66 -34.07
C ILE A 49 21.28 3.74 -34.88
N GLN A 50 22.28 3.16 -34.23
CA GLN A 50 22.97 2.02 -34.82
C GLN A 50 21.96 0.88 -34.88
N GLN A 51 21.60 0.49 -36.09
CA GLN A 51 20.75 -0.68 -36.33
C GLN A 51 21.47 -1.89 -35.77
N GLN A 52 20.96 -2.38 -34.64
CA GLN A 52 21.41 -3.63 -34.04
C GLN A 52 21.04 -4.76 -35.04
N PRO A 53 21.98 -5.63 -35.43
CA PRO A 53 21.67 -6.72 -36.34
C PRO A 53 20.55 -7.58 -35.74
N SER A 54 19.53 -7.84 -36.54
CA SER A 54 18.41 -8.71 -36.21
C SER A 54 18.95 -10.08 -35.79
N GLN A 55 18.88 -10.38 -34.50
CA GLN A 55 19.17 -11.71 -34.00
C GLN A 55 18.10 -12.68 -34.52
N PRO A 56 18.47 -13.87 -35.03
CA PRO A 56 17.50 -14.89 -35.38
C PRO A 56 16.68 -15.30 -34.14
N PRO A 57 15.44 -15.79 -34.33
CA PRO A 57 14.62 -16.23 -33.21
C PRO A 57 15.36 -17.31 -32.41
N VAL A 58 15.59 -17.02 -31.13
CA VAL A 58 16.05 -18.01 -30.15
C VAL A 58 15.01 -19.13 -30.13
N GLN A 59 15.33 -20.26 -30.74
CA GLN A 59 14.59 -21.48 -30.51
C GLN A 59 14.77 -21.85 -29.05
N TYR A 60 13.69 -21.75 -28.28
CA TYR A 60 13.62 -22.34 -26.95
C TYR A 60 13.79 -23.86 -27.10
N GLN A 61 15.02 -24.33 -27.01
CA GLN A 61 15.29 -25.74 -26.74
C GLN A 61 14.78 -25.99 -25.33
N ARG A 62 13.75 -26.82 -25.21
CA ARG A 62 13.29 -27.33 -23.91
C ARG A 62 14.51 -27.98 -23.24
N PRO A 63 14.82 -27.66 -21.98
CA PRO A 63 15.80 -28.43 -21.24
C PRO A 63 15.35 -29.90 -21.26
N PRO A 64 16.28 -30.87 -21.42
CA PRO A 64 15.96 -32.27 -21.28
C PRO A 64 15.27 -32.46 -19.93
N THR A 65 14.09 -33.06 -19.95
CA THR A 65 13.52 -33.62 -18.73
C THR A 65 14.47 -34.70 -18.25
N GLU A 66 15.30 -34.40 -17.25
CA GLU A 66 15.88 -35.44 -16.41
C GLU A 66 14.73 -36.17 -15.75
N GLN A 67 14.33 -37.28 -16.36
CA GLN A 67 13.47 -38.24 -15.70
C GLN A 67 14.28 -38.80 -14.53
N PRO A 68 13.83 -38.68 -13.27
CA PRO A 68 14.44 -39.40 -12.18
C PRO A 68 14.43 -40.89 -12.54
N ASN A 69 15.63 -41.47 -12.68
CA ASN A 69 15.82 -42.89 -12.89
C ASN A 69 15.38 -43.62 -11.61
N TYR A 70 14.10 -43.97 -11.55
CA TYR A 70 13.60 -44.84 -10.50
C TYR A 70 14.08 -46.27 -10.78
N GLN A 71 15.28 -46.58 -10.31
CA GLN A 71 15.67 -47.97 -10.10
C GLN A 71 14.90 -48.49 -8.90
N ALA A 72 14.04 -49.49 -9.14
CA ALA A 72 13.44 -50.26 -8.07
C ALA A 72 14.58 -50.87 -7.20
N PRO A 73 14.54 -50.77 -5.87
CA PRO A 73 15.52 -51.42 -5.03
C PRO A 73 15.46 -52.92 -5.28
N GLN A 74 16.56 -53.50 -5.77
CA GLN A 74 16.73 -54.95 -5.83
C GLN A 74 16.71 -55.46 -4.40
N GLN A 75 15.78 -56.36 -4.10
CA GLN A 75 15.69 -57.01 -2.79
C GLN A 75 16.94 -57.88 -2.61
N ALA A 76 17.81 -57.50 -1.68
CA ALA A 76 18.79 -58.42 -1.13
C ALA A 76 18.04 -59.52 -0.34
N PRO A 77 18.49 -60.79 -0.37
CA PRO A 77 17.92 -61.82 0.47
C PRO A 77 18.09 -61.41 1.94
N ILE A 78 16.95 -61.19 2.60
CA ILE A 78 16.88 -60.91 4.04
C ILE A 78 17.29 -62.17 4.82
N ASP A 79 18.43 -62.09 5.51
CA ASP A 79 18.77 -63.03 6.57
C ASP A 79 17.87 -62.73 7.78
N TYR A 80 16.96 -63.64 8.09
CA TYR A 80 15.95 -63.51 9.14
C TYR A 80 16.54 -63.78 10.53
N SER A 81 17.56 -63.03 10.91
CA SER A 81 17.99 -62.98 12.30
C SER A 81 17.09 -62.00 13.06
N THR A 82 16.02 -62.52 13.66
CA THR A 82 15.04 -61.77 14.47
C THR A 82 15.69 -61.13 15.70
N VAL A 83 15.98 -59.83 15.63
CA VAL A 83 16.28 -59.00 16.81
C VAL A 83 14.99 -58.30 17.23
N TYR A 84 14.40 -58.75 18.33
CA TYR A 84 13.27 -58.08 18.97
C TYR A 84 13.70 -56.68 19.48
N GLN A 85 13.20 -55.61 18.86
CA GLN A 85 13.26 -54.27 19.45
C GLN A 85 12.00 -53.99 20.29
N PRO A 86 12.14 -53.44 21.51
CA PRO A 86 10.99 -53.03 22.32
C PRO A 86 10.25 -51.86 21.64
N ARG A 87 8.93 -51.99 21.46
CA ARG A 87 8.11 -50.91 20.91
C ARG A 87 7.93 -49.81 21.96
N VAL A 88 8.37 -48.59 21.64
CA VAL A 88 8.03 -47.38 22.39
C VAL A 88 6.58 -47.01 22.08
N SER A 89 5.74 -46.88 23.10
CA SER A 89 4.35 -46.43 22.95
C SER A 89 4.33 -44.92 22.68
N TYR A 90 4.03 -44.51 21.45
CA TYR A 90 3.74 -43.12 21.13
C TYR A 90 2.31 -42.80 21.60
N GLN A 91 2.16 -41.96 22.63
CA GLN A 91 0.88 -41.32 22.90
C GLN A 91 0.64 -40.25 21.83
N PRO A 92 -0.51 -40.25 21.13
CA PRO A 92 -0.83 -39.17 20.21
C PRO A 92 -0.96 -37.86 20.99
N THR A 93 -0.16 -36.86 20.62
CA THR A 93 -0.32 -35.50 21.14
C THR A 93 -1.65 -34.94 20.65
N PRO A 94 -2.43 -34.29 21.53
CA PRO A 94 -3.66 -33.65 21.11
C PRO A 94 -3.35 -32.57 20.05
N PRO A 95 -4.21 -32.40 19.03
CA PRO A 95 -4.03 -31.36 18.04
C PRO A 95 -4.06 -30.00 18.72
N VAL A 96 -3.04 -29.17 18.46
CA VAL A 96 -3.02 -27.78 18.90
C VAL A 96 -4.08 -27.03 18.11
N TYR A 97 -5.16 -26.60 18.79
CA TYR A 97 -6.18 -25.76 18.17
C TYR A 97 -5.59 -24.36 17.92
N THR A 98 -5.40 -24.04 16.64
CA THR A 98 -5.12 -22.66 16.21
C THR A 98 -6.47 -22.01 15.90
N PRO A 99 -6.90 -20.99 16.67
CA PRO A 99 -8.11 -20.27 16.33
C PRO A 99 -7.96 -19.64 14.93
N PRO A 100 -9.03 -19.61 14.12
CA PRO A 100 -8.99 -18.95 12.83
C PRO A 100 -8.58 -17.48 13.01
N PRO A 101 -7.76 -16.93 12.09
CA PRO A 101 -7.34 -15.54 12.17
C PRO A 101 -8.59 -14.64 12.13
N GLN A 102 -8.75 -13.80 13.16
CA GLN A 102 -9.81 -12.79 13.18
C GLN A 102 -9.55 -11.80 12.05
N ARG A 103 -10.59 -11.49 11.27
CA ARG A 103 -10.53 -10.52 10.18
C ARG A 103 -11.42 -9.34 10.53
N ALA A 104 -10.95 -8.13 10.24
CA ALA A 104 -11.80 -6.95 10.32
C ALA A 104 -12.96 -7.08 9.31
N PRO A 105 -14.17 -6.60 9.66
CA PRO A 105 -15.29 -6.55 8.73
C PRO A 105 -14.97 -5.60 7.57
N ALA A 106 -15.67 -5.70 6.45
CA ALA A 106 -15.49 -4.77 5.34
C ALA A 106 -16.32 -3.49 5.56
N LEU A 107 -15.73 -2.33 5.26
CA LEU A 107 -16.47 -1.06 5.24
C LEU A 107 -17.00 -0.84 3.83
N LYS A 108 -18.32 -0.67 3.72
CA LYS A 108 -19.04 -0.37 2.49
C LYS A 108 -19.60 1.05 2.55
N LEU A 109 -19.34 1.84 1.50
CA LEU A 109 -19.88 3.18 1.31
C LEU A 109 -20.79 3.17 0.09
N ILE A 110 -22.06 3.52 0.26
CA ILE A 110 -23.03 3.63 -0.84
C ILE A 110 -23.25 5.10 -1.14
N HIS A 111 -22.79 5.55 -2.30
CA HIS A 111 -23.01 6.91 -2.77
C HIS A 111 -24.48 7.13 -3.14
N THR A 112 -24.98 8.36 -3.06
CA THR A 112 -26.37 8.71 -3.43
C THR A 112 -26.73 8.39 -4.88
N THR A 113 -25.75 8.21 -5.76
CA THR A 113 -25.96 7.72 -7.14
C THR A 113 -26.17 6.21 -7.24
N GLY A 114 -26.11 5.48 -6.13
CA GLY A 114 -26.13 4.01 -6.10
C GLY A 114 -24.79 3.34 -6.37
N ARG A 115 -23.69 4.09 -6.52
CA ARG A 115 -22.34 3.51 -6.65
C ARG A 115 -21.86 3.03 -5.29
N GLU A 116 -21.29 1.83 -5.26
CA GLU A 116 -20.80 1.21 -4.03
C GLU A 116 -19.27 1.16 -4.02
N PHE A 117 -18.69 1.42 -2.86
CA PHE A 117 -17.26 1.35 -2.61
C PHE A 117 -17.01 0.49 -1.40
N HIS A 118 -15.96 -0.34 -1.45
CA HIS A 118 -15.66 -1.31 -0.41
C HIS A 118 -14.19 -1.16 0.01
N LEU A 119 -13.97 -1.08 1.32
CA LEU A 119 -12.67 -1.21 1.95
C LEU A 119 -12.63 -2.58 2.63
N VAL A 120 -11.69 -3.41 2.18
CA VAL A 120 -11.43 -4.73 2.74
C VAL A 120 -10.10 -4.66 3.47
N GLY A 121 -10.09 -5.00 4.76
CA GLY A 121 -8.91 -4.98 5.59
C GLY A 121 -9.08 -4.12 6.83
N GLU A 122 -7.97 -3.73 7.45
CA GLU A 122 -8.00 -3.00 8.72
C GLU A 122 -7.96 -1.49 8.53
N GLY A 123 -7.76 -0.98 7.32
CA GLY A 123 -7.70 0.46 7.10
C GLY A 123 -7.26 0.86 5.71
N GLY A 124 -7.38 2.15 5.42
CA GLY A 124 -7.04 2.73 4.13
C GLY A 124 -7.40 4.21 4.03
N TYR A 125 -7.12 4.77 2.87
CA TYR A 125 -7.45 6.13 2.48
C TYR A 125 -8.68 6.14 1.59
N ILE A 126 -9.49 7.17 1.77
CA ILE A 126 -10.62 7.50 0.92
C ILE A 126 -10.27 8.80 0.21
N GLY A 127 -10.40 8.83 -1.12
CA GLY A 127 -10.17 10.04 -1.88
C GLY A 127 -10.15 9.82 -3.38
N ARG A 128 -9.71 10.85 -4.10
CA ARG A 128 -9.55 10.80 -5.56
C ARG A 128 -8.16 10.33 -5.95
N ARG A 129 -8.03 9.62 -7.07
CA ARG A 129 -6.74 9.20 -7.61
C ARG A 129 -5.86 10.41 -7.95
N SER A 130 -4.58 10.34 -7.60
CA SER A 130 -3.58 11.28 -8.10
C SER A 130 -3.17 10.93 -9.53
N GLN A 131 -3.01 11.93 -10.39
CA GLN A 131 -2.54 11.74 -11.77
C GLN A 131 -0.99 11.64 -11.86
N SER A 132 -0.29 11.94 -10.77
CA SER A 132 1.17 11.86 -10.74
C SER A 132 1.65 10.41 -10.79
N PRO A 133 2.62 10.08 -11.66
CA PRO A 133 3.15 8.72 -11.77
C PRO A 133 3.81 8.29 -10.45
N GLY A 134 3.61 7.02 -10.07
CA GLY A 134 4.21 6.43 -8.87
C GLY A 134 3.45 6.66 -7.56
N ILE A 135 2.34 7.41 -7.56
CA ILE A 135 1.46 7.53 -6.39
C ILE A 135 0.38 6.45 -6.46
N ALA A 136 0.37 5.53 -5.48
CA ALA A 136 -0.67 4.52 -5.37
C ALA A 136 -2.06 5.17 -5.20
N PRO A 137 -3.11 4.61 -5.83
CA PRO A 137 -4.47 5.09 -5.61
C PRO A 137 -4.89 4.83 -4.16
N PRO A 138 -5.81 5.64 -3.62
CA PRO A 138 -6.45 5.33 -2.34
C PRO A 138 -7.20 4.00 -2.44
N GLU A 139 -7.32 3.30 -1.31
CA GLU A 139 -8.02 2.02 -1.18
C GLU A 139 -9.49 2.17 -1.57
N ILE A 140 -10.12 3.29 -1.20
CA ILE A 140 -11.38 3.73 -1.79
C ILE A 140 -11.12 4.90 -2.74
N ASP A 141 -11.14 4.57 -4.04
CA ASP A 141 -11.00 5.54 -5.12
C ASP A 141 -12.35 6.09 -5.58
N LEU A 142 -12.56 7.36 -5.29
CA LEU A 142 -13.77 8.11 -5.63
C LEU A 142 -13.71 8.81 -6.98
N THR A 143 -12.71 8.51 -7.81
CA THR A 143 -12.62 9.11 -9.14
C THR A 143 -13.87 8.77 -9.98
N GLY A 144 -14.37 9.77 -10.72
CA GLY A 144 -15.54 9.66 -11.60
C GLY A 144 -16.89 9.70 -10.89
N ILE A 145 -16.96 10.01 -9.58
CA ILE A 145 -18.24 10.37 -8.96
C ILE A 145 -18.68 11.77 -9.43
N PRO A 146 -19.98 12.10 -9.43
CA PRO A 146 -20.38 13.49 -9.63
C PRO A 146 -19.74 14.37 -8.56
N SER A 147 -19.31 15.57 -8.95
CA SER A 147 -18.66 16.54 -8.05
C SER A 147 -17.36 16.03 -7.39
N GLU A 148 -16.63 15.11 -8.05
CA GLU A 148 -15.35 14.58 -7.55
C GLU A 148 -14.30 15.67 -7.24
N GLY A 149 -14.42 16.86 -7.83
CA GLY A 149 -13.52 17.99 -7.56
C GLY A 149 -13.54 18.49 -6.11
N ILE A 150 -14.60 18.17 -5.36
CA ILE A 150 -14.72 18.48 -3.92
C ILE A 150 -13.88 17.50 -3.09
N VAL A 151 -13.63 16.30 -3.62
CA VAL A 151 -12.92 15.24 -2.94
C VAL A 151 -11.41 15.39 -3.14
N SER A 152 -10.72 15.56 -2.02
CA SER A 152 -9.25 15.62 -1.95
C SER A 152 -8.64 14.26 -2.36
N ARG A 153 -7.37 14.27 -2.80
CA ARG A 153 -6.67 13.03 -3.17
C ARG A 153 -6.52 12.07 -2.00
N ARG A 154 -6.22 12.60 -0.81
CA ARG A 154 -6.36 11.95 0.50
C ARG A 154 -7.38 12.77 1.27
N HIS A 155 -8.63 12.34 1.27
CA HIS A 155 -9.73 13.10 1.87
C HIS A 155 -9.99 12.64 3.29
N ALA A 156 -10.03 11.33 3.48
CA ALA A 156 -10.16 10.72 4.79
C ALA A 156 -9.17 9.56 4.94
N ARG A 157 -8.84 9.25 6.18
CA ARG A 157 -8.24 7.98 6.56
C ARG A 157 -9.24 7.22 7.42
N VAL A 158 -9.33 5.91 7.21
CA VAL A 158 -10.17 5.01 8.00
C VAL A 158 -9.33 3.85 8.51
N ASP A 159 -9.51 3.49 9.77
CA ASP A 159 -8.81 2.36 10.40
C ASP A 159 -9.80 1.61 11.32
N TRP A 160 -9.67 0.29 11.41
CA TRP A 160 -10.43 -0.57 12.29
C TRP A 160 -9.86 -0.52 13.70
N ASP A 161 -10.68 -0.12 14.66
CA ASP A 161 -10.34 -0.15 16.08
C ASP A 161 -10.86 -1.46 16.69
N TRP A 162 -9.94 -2.39 16.97
CA TRP A 162 -10.22 -3.67 17.61
C TRP A 162 -10.79 -3.53 19.03
N SER A 163 -10.48 -2.45 19.75
CA SER A 163 -10.98 -2.23 21.11
C SER A 163 -12.45 -1.75 21.11
N GLN A 164 -12.83 -0.97 20.10
CA GLN A 164 -14.19 -0.46 19.92
C GLN A 164 -15.04 -1.29 18.96
N ASN A 165 -14.44 -2.28 18.31
CA ASN A 165 -15.04 -3.13 17.28
C ASN A 165 -15.79 -2.29 16.24
N SER A 166 -15.12 -1.24 15.74
CA SER A 166 -15.69 -0.25 14.83
C SER A 166 -14.63 0.39 13.95
N TYR A 167 -15.02 0.82 12.75
CA TYR A 167 -14.18 1.70 11.96
C TYR A 167 -14.14 3.10 12.56
N MET A 168 -12.96 3.71 12.54
CA MET A 168 -12.69 5.09 12.91
C MET A 168 -12.32 5.87 11.65
N ILE A 169 -12.87 7.07 11.49
CA ILE A 169 -12.52 8.00 10.42
C ILE A 169 -11.74 9.19 10.97
N VAL A 170 -10.75 9.64 10.21
CA VAL A 170 -10.00 10.87 10.43
C VAL A 170 -10.13 11.77 9.20
N ASP A 171 -10.55 13.00 9.43
CA ASP A 171 -10.62 14.02 8.38
C ASP A 171 -9.23 14.59 8.06
N MET A 172 -8.84 14.49 6.79
CA MET A 172 -7.60 15.04 6.22
C MET A 172 -7.89 15.95 5.01
N SER A 173 -9.14 16.36 4.85
CA SER A 173 -9.64 17.03 3.67
C SER A 173 -9.43 18.54 3.71
N THR A 174 -9.54 19.16 2.53
CA THR A 174 -9.57 20.63 2.41
C THR A 174 -10.98 21.19 2.59
N ASN A 175 -12.01 20.44 2.18
CA ASN A 175 -13.40 20.91 2.18
C ASN A 175 -14.23 20.43 3.39
N GLY A 176 -13.62 19.64 4.27
CA GLY A 176 -14.24 19.08 5.47
C GLY A 176 -15.05 17.80 5.22
N ILE A 177 -15.20 17.02 6.28
CA ILE A 177 -16.09 15.85 6.34
C ILE A 177 -17.23 16.13 7.33
N TYR A 178 -18.42 15.65 7.01
CA TYR A 178 -19.58 15.71 7.88
C TYR A 178 -20.11 14.29 8.15
N LEU A 179 -20.28 13.96 9.42
CA LEU A 179 -20.89 12.71 9.87
C LEU A 179 -22.24 13.00 10.53
N ASN A 180 -23.32 12.42 10.01
CA ASN A 180 -24.70 12.65 10.49
C ASN A 180 -25.05 14.15 10.62
N ASN A 181 -24.66 14.93 9.60
CA ASN A 181 -24.77 16.39 9.55
C ASN A 181 -23.82 17.22 10.44
N ASN A 182 -23.01 16.59 11.28
CA ASN A 182 -22.06 17.29 12.14
C ASN A 182 -20.68 17.37 11.46
N PRO A 183 -20.03 18.55 11.40
CA PRO A 183 -18.67 18.65 10.89
C PRO A 183 -17.69 17.91 11.80
N LEU A 184 -16.75 17.20 11.18
CA LEU A 184 -15.64 16.59 11.88
C LEU A 184 -14.52 17.60 12.08
N THR A 185 -13.80 17.49 13.19
CA THR A 185 -12.57 18.25 13.40
C THR A 185 -11.41 17.54 12.68
N PRO A 186 -10.66 18.22 11.79
CA PRO A 186 -9.51 17.63 11.11
C PRO A 186 -8.50 17.01 12.08
N GLY A 187 -8.00 15.82 11.75
CA GLY A 187 -7.04 15.07 12.57
C GLY A 187 -7.62 14.32 13.78
N MET A 188 -8.89 14.53 14.12
CA MET A 188 -9.56 13.80 15.19
C MET A 188 -10.23 12.51 14.67
N GLN A 189 -10.26 11.47 15.50
CA GLN A 189 -10.89 10.20 15.19
C GLN A 189 -12.36 10.20 15.60
N TYR A 190 -13.22 9.74 14.69
CA TYR A 190 -14.65 9.59 14.91
C TYR A 190 -15.10 8.18 14.56
N ARG A 191 -15.98 7.62 15.38
CA ARG A 191 -16.53 6.28 15.15
C ARG A 191 -17.54 6.29 14.01
N LEU A 192 -17.44 5.30 13.12
CA LEU A 192 -18.41 5.03 12.07
C LEU A 192 -19.34 3.89 12.47
N LEU A 193 -20.64 4.09 12.29
CA LEU A 193 -21.69 3.11 12.53
C LEU A 193 -22.42 2.72 11.25
N ASN A 194 -23.04 1.55 11.28
CA ASN A 194 -23.97 1.12 10.25
C ASN A 194 -25.15 2.09 10.13
N GLY A 195 -25.42 2.57 8.92
CA GLY A 195 -26.46 3.53 8.60
C GLY A 195 -26.06 5.00 8.71
N ASP A 196 -24.84 5.31 9.16
CA ASP A 196 -24.39 6.70 9.26
C ASP A 196 -24.33 7.38 7.89
N SER A 197 -24.70 8.66 7.87
CA SER A 197 -24.57 9.53 6.70
C SER A 197 -23.20 10.21 6.72
N LEU A 198 -22.36 9.90 5.75
CA LEU A 198 -21.05 10.51 5.55
C LEU A 198 -21.08 11.45 4.35
N ARG A 199 -20.66 12.71 4.54
CA ARG A 199 -20.63 13.70 3.45
C ARG A 199 -19.28 14.36 3.33
N PHE A 200 -18.88 14.64 2.10
CA PHE A 200 -17.62 15.29 1.77
C PHE A 200 -17.91 16.68 1.18
N GLY A 201 -17.35 17.71 1.81
CA GLY A 201 -17.64 19.10 1.48
C GLY A 201 -18.97 19.62 2.05
N GLN A 202 -19.18 20.93 1.87
CA GLN A 202 -20.28 21.69 2.49
C GLN A 202 -21.60 21.64 1.71
N ASP A 203 -21.54 21.48 0.38
CA ASP A 203 -22.69 21.67 -0.50
C ASP A 203 -23.61 20.45 -0.63
N ASN A 204 -23.42 19.41 0.19
CA ASN A 204 -24.21 18.17 0.15
C ASN A 204 -24.18 17.47 -1.23
N LEU A 205 -23.12 17.71 -2.01
CA LEU A 205 -22.95 17.20 -3.36
C LEU A 205 -22.34 15.79 -3.41
N VAL A 206 -21.64 15.40 -2.35
CA VAL A 206 -20.96 14.10 -2.24
C VAL A 206 -21.37 13.45 -0.92
N ASN A 207 -22.31 12.51 -1.01
CA ASN A 207 -22.96 11.90 0.14
C ASN A 207 -22.94 10.38 0.05
N PHE A 208 -22.71 9.73 1.19
CA PHE A 208 -22.64 8.29 1.33
C PHE A 208 -23.44 7.80 2.54
N THR A 209 -23.96 6.59 2.43
CA THR A 209 -24.44 5.81 3.58
C THR A 209 -23.42 4.71 3.90
N ILE A 210 -23.08 4.59 5.18
CA ILE A 210 -22.09 3.64 5.68
C ILE A 210 -22.74 2.30 6.02
N TYR A 211 -22.07 1.21 5.66
CA TYR A 211 -22.35 -0.14 6.12
C TYR A 211 -21.05 -0.85 6.51
N VAL A 212 -21.08 -1.65 7.56
CA VAL A 212 -20.00 -2.51 8.03
C VAL A 212 -20.50 -3.94 7.95
N VAL A 213 -19.87 -4.75 7.10
CA VAL A 213 -20.34 -6.09 6.67
C VAL A 213 -19.33 -7.19 6.91
#